data_AF-A0AAN1HT93-F1
#
_entry.id   AF-A0AAN1HT93-F1
#
_cell.length_a   1.000
_cell.length_b   1.000
_cell.length_c   1.000
_cell.angle_alpha   90.00
_cell.angle_beta   90.00
_cell.angle_gamma   90.00
#
_symmetry.space_group_name_H-M   'P 1'
#
loop_
_entity.id
_entity.type
_entity.pdbx_description
1 polymer ?
#
loop_
_entity_poly.entity_id
_entity_poly.type
_entity_poly.pdbx_seq_one_letter_code
_entity_poly.pdbx_strand_id
1 'polypeptide(L)' 'MIVWVLKQVVAAAEREYYDPANIQRALAELESRLDQGVIDEKEFERQEDALLDRLEEARQWANGTL' A
#
# COMPACT_ATOMS: atom_id res chain seq x y z
N MET A 1 -12.33 -7.86 10.68
CA MET A 1 -12.28 -9.08 9.84
C MET A 1 -12.28 -8.69 8.35
N ILE A 2 -11.28 -7.91 7.91
CA ILE A 2 -11.13 -7.42 6.51
C ILE A 2 -9.62 -7.29 6.12
N VAL A 3 -8.74 -7.13 7.11
CA VAL A 3 -7.27 -6.92 6.98
C VAL A 3 -6.51 -8.02 6.19
N TRP A 4 -7.05 -9.23 6.03
CA TRP A 4 -6.39 -10.27 5.20
C TRP A 4 -6.69 -10.13 3.69
N VAL A 5 -7.74 -9.39 3.31
CA VAL A 5 -8.14 -9.28 1.89
C VAL A 5 -7.21 -8.32 1.15
N LEU A 6 -6.68 -7.27 1.80
CA LEU A 6 -5.72 -6.35 1.20
C LEU A 6 -4.38 -7.04 0.85
N LYS A 7 -3.97 -8.05 1.63
CA LYS A 7 -2.82 -8.91 1.26
C LYS A 7 -3.06 -9.71 -0.02
N GLN A 8 -4.32 -10.04 -0.34
CA GLN A 8 -4.65 -10.79 -1.55
C GLN A 8 -4.73 -9.90 -2.80
N VAL A 9 -5.10 -8.63 -2.66
CA VAL A 9 -5.17 -7.71 -3.81
C VAL A 9 -3.77 -7.31 -4.28
N VAL A 10 -2.79 -7.15 -3.37
CA VAL A 10 -1.38 -6.90 -3.73
C VAL A 10 -0.70 -8.12 -4.35
N ALA A 11 -1.17 -9.34 -4.06
CA ALA A 11 -0.63 -10.56 -4.65
C ALA A 11 -1.06 -10.80 -6.11
N ALA A 12 -2.09 -10.09 -6.59
CA ALA A 12 -2.67 -10.30 -7.92
C ALA A 12 -2.13 -9.34 -9.00
N ALA A 13 -1.35 -8.31 -8.62
CA ALA A 13 -0.80 -7.34 -9.57
C ALA A 13 0.69 -7.63 -9.86
N GLU A 14 0.91 -8.36 -10.95
CA GLU A 14 2.06 -8.30 -11.87
C GLU A 14 3.48 -8.41 -11.28
N ARG A 15 3.97 -9.65 -11.38
CA ARG A 15 5.29 -10.18 -11.03
C ARG A 15 6.50 -9.53 -11.73
N GLU A 16 6.33 -8.45 -12.50
CA GLU A 16 7.41 -7.95 -13.37
C GLU A 16 7.98 -6.59 -12.92
N TYR A 17 7.29 -5.76 -12.13
CA TYR A 17 7.74 -4.37 -11.91
C TYR A 17 7.49 -3.75 -10.53
N TYR A 18 7.22 -4.53 -9.49
CA TYR A 18 7.05 -3.96 -8.16
C TYR A 18 7.67 -4.81 -7.06
N ASP A 19 8.17 -4.15 -6.01
CA ASP A 19 8.71 -4.79 -4.80
C ASP A 19 7.64 -4.81 -3.70
N PRO A 20 6.72 -5.80 -3.71
CA PRO A 20 5.59 -5.88 -2.79
C PRO A 20 6.02 -5.92 -1.31
N ALA A 21 7.28 -6.22 -1.02
CA ALA A 21 7.82 -6.18 0.33
C ALA A 21 7.87 -4.76 0.90
N ASN A 22 8.13 -3.74 0.06
CA ASN A 22 8.20 -2.34 0.52
C ASN A 22 6.82 -1.79 0.89
N ILE A 23 5.79 -2.09 0.12
CA ILE A 23 4.41 -1.70 0.46
C ILE A 23 3.95 -2.39 1.73
N GLN A 24 4.19 -3.70 1.85
CA GLN A 24 3.79 -4.46 3.04
C GLN A 24 4.44 -3.90 4.31
N ARG A 25 5.70 -3.46 4.23
CA ARG A 25 6.36 -2.78 5.35
C ARG A 25 5.72 -1.44 5.68
N ALA A 26 5.45 -0.61 4.68
CA ALA A 26 4.85 0.72 4.89
C ALA A 26 3.44 0.61 5.51
N LEU A 27 2.61 -0.33 5.03
CA LEU A 27 1.30 -0.60 5.61
C LEU A 27 1.38 -1.13 7.04
N ALA A 28 2.29 -2.06 7.31
CA ALA A 28 2.49 -2.59 8.66
C ALA A 28 2.94 -1.50 9.67
N GLU A 29 3.72 -0.52 9.21
CA GLU A 29 4.13 0.62 10.03
C GLU A 29 2.96 1.56 10.31
N LEU A 30 2.09 1.81 9.33
CA LEU A 30 0.86 2.58 9.52
C LEU A 30 -0.11 1.90 10.48
N GLU A 31 -0.30 0.58 10.37
CA GLU A 31 -1.11 -0.21 11.30
C GLU A 31 -0.55 -0.13 12.71
N SER A 32 0.76 -0.30 12.89
CA SER A 32 1.39 -0.16 14.20
C SER A 32 1.20 1.23 14.81
N ARG A 33 1.15 2.29 14.00
CA ARG A 33 0.90 3.66 14.47
C ARG A 33 -0.57 3.85 14.85
N LEU A 34 -1.50 3.23 14.14
CA LEU A 34 -2.93 3.24 14.49
C LEU A 34 -3.18 2.48 15.79
N ASP A 35 -2.59 1.29 15.96
CA ASP A 35 -2.70 0.47 17.17
C ASP A 35 -2.10 1.15 18.40
N GLN A 36 -1.02 1.92 18.22
CA GLN A 36 -0.43 2.74 19.28
C GLN A 36 -1.21 4.03 19.56
N GLY A 37 -2.25 4.34 18.78
CA GLY A 37 -3.03 5.57 18.89
C GLY A 37 -2.26 6.83 18.49
N VAL A 38 -1.16 6.68 17.74
CA VAL A 38 -0.35 7.80 17.21
C VAL A 38 -1.08 8.48 16.05
N ILE A 39 -1.86 7.72 15.30
CA ILE A 39 -2.75 8.21 14.24
C ILE A 39 -4.16 7.69 14.48
N ASP A 40 -5.15 8.44 14.03
CA ASP A 40 -6.53 7.96 13.99
C ASP A 40 -6.82 7.21 12.69
N GLU A 41 -7.99 6.58 12.61
CA GLU A 41 -8.41 5.79 11.46
C GLU A 41 -8.50 6.65 10.18
N LYS A 42 -8.87 7.92 10.30
CA LYS A 42 -8.99 8.86 9.17
C LYS A 42 -7.64 9.30 8.62
N GLU A 43 -6.64 9.36 9.49
CA GLU A 43 -5.24 9.61 9.18
C GLU A 43 -4.56 8.38 8.59
N PHE A 44 -4.95 7.19 9.04
CA PHE A 44 -4.55 5.93 8.43
C PHE A 44 -5.07 5.83 6.99
N GLU A 45 -6.37 6.00 6.78
CA GLU A 45 -7.01 5.94 5.44
C GLU A 45 -6.34 6.91 4.45
N ARG A 46 -6.06 8.15 4.88
CA ARG A 46 -5.41 9.14 4.00
C ARG A 46 -3.99 8.76 3.61
N GLN A 47 -3.24 8.14 4.54
CA GLN A 47 -1.88 7.69 4.26
C GLN A 47 -1.87 6.41 3.43
N GLU A 48 -2.86 5.53 3.62
CA GLU A 48 -3.08 4.34 2.80
C GLU A 48 -3.42 4.73 1.36
N ASP A 49 -4.39 5.61 1.14
CA ASP A 49 -4.74 6.13 -0.20
C ASP A 49 -3.53 6.77 -0.88
N ALA A 50 -2.79 7.63 -0.18
CA ALA A 50 -1.59 8.27 -0.75
C ALA A 50 -0.48 7.26 -1.10
N LEU A 51 -0.38 6.14 -0.37
CA LEU A 51 0.57 5.07 -0.65
C LEU A 51 0.15 4.28 -1.90
N LEU A 52 -1.15 4.02 -2.06
CA LEU A 52 -1.73 3.34 -3.22
C LEU A 52 -1.67 4.21 -4.48
N ASP A 53 -1.94 5.51 -4.38
CA ASP A 53 -1.82 6.47 -5.48
C ASP A 53 -0.39 6.51 -6.03
N ARG A 54 0.62 6.54 -5.15
CA ARG A 54 2.03 6.50 -5.56
C ARG A 54 2.41 5.19 -6.24
N LEU A 55 1.86 4.07 -5.78
CA LEU A 55 2.03 2.78 -6.44
C LEU A 55 1.41 2.81 -7.84
N GLU A 56 0.21 3.37 -7.98
CA GLU A 56 -0.46 3.47 -9.27
C GLU A 56 0.30 4.41 -10.23
N GLU A 57 0.79 5.56 -9.76
CA GLU A 57 1.64 6.46 -10.53
C GLU A 57 2.93 5.74 -10.97
N ALA A 58 3.63 5.07 -10.05
CA ALA A 58 4.84 4.31 -10.38
C ALA A 58 4.55 3.19 -11.40
N ARG A 59 3.38 2.53 -11.32
CA ARG A 59 2.93 1.53 -12.29
C ARG A 59 2.68 2.15 -13.66
N GLN A 60 2.02 3.30 -13.71
CA GLN A 60 1.75 4.02 -14.96
C GLN A 60 3.06 4.46 -15.64
N TRP A 61 4.04 4.92 -14.86
CA TRP A 61 5.39 5.25 -15.35
C TRP A 61 6.15 4.02 -15.87
N ALA A 62 6.12 2.89 -15.15
CA ALA A 62 6.85 1.68 -15.54
C ALA A 62 6.26 0.97 -16.77
N ASN A 63 4.93 0.97 -16.93
CA ASN A 63 4.25 0.43 -18.12
C ASN A 63 4.26 1.39 -19.31
N GLY A 64 4.65 2.66 -19.11
CA GLY A 64 4.84 3.67 -20.14
C GLY A 64 6.24 3.62 -20.75
N THR A 65 6.51 2.59 -21.56
CA THR A 65 7.67 2.58 -22.45
C THR A 65 7.49 3.66 -23.53
N LEU A 66 8.37 4.66 -23.57
CA LEU A 66 8.65 5.46 -24.79
C LEU A 66 9.36 4.58 -25.82
#